data_AF-A0A946AWX6-F1
#
_entry.id   AF-A0A946AWX6-F1
#
_cell.length_a   1.000
_cell.length_b   1.000
_cell.length_c   1.000
_cell.angle_alpha   90.00
_cell.angle_beta   90.00
_cell.angle_gamma   90.00
#
_symmetry.space_group_name_H-M   'P 1'
#
loop_
_entity.id
_entity.type
_entity.pdbx_description
1 polymer ?
#
loop_
_entity_poly.entity_id
_entity_poly.type
_entity_poly.pdbx_seq_one_letter_code
_entity_poly.pdbx_strand_id
1 'polypeptide(L)'
;TKDVAEKSLAMMEIDPFGLDKMDHKLMLTLIENFRGGPVGLESLAASISEEKDTIEDVLEPYLIQSGFIQRAPRGRIATEIAYKHFGITPPKQNQQKRLL
;
A
#
# COMPACT_ATOMS: atom_id res chain seq x y z
N THR A 1 19.43 -8.45 -25.90
CA THR A 1 17.98 -8.63 -25.72
C THR A 1 17.49 -8.29 -24.31
N LYS A 2 18.29 -7.65 -23.44
CA LYS A 2 17.82 -7.08 -22.16
C LYS A 2 17.17 -5.69 -22.31
N ASP A 3 17.59 -4.92 -23.32
CA ASP A 3 17.27 -3.49 -23.43
C ASP A 3 15.81 -3.16 -23.78
N VAL A 4 15.05 -4.11 -24.33
CA VAL A 4 13.64 -3.88 -24.70
C VAL A 4 12.72 -4.08 -23.49
N ALA A 5 13.04 -5.04 -22.61
CA ALA A 5 12.25 -5.29 -21.40
C ALA A 5 12.34 -4.10 -20.42
N GLU A 6 13.53 -3.53 -20.24
CA GLU A 6 13.73 -2.37 -19.36
C GLU A 6 13.00 -1.10 -19.87
N LYS A 7 12.95 -0.89 -21.19
CA LYS A 7 12.19 0.23 -21.79
C LYS A 7 10.67 0.06 -21.68
N SER A 8 10.17 -1.17 -21.70
CA SER A 8 8.75 -1.45 -21.51
C SER A 8 8.31 -1.32 -20.04
N LEU A 9 9.14 -1.71 -19.08
CA LEU A 9 8.88 -1.46 -17.65
C LEU A 9 8.88 0.04 -17.32
N ALA A 10 9.78 0.83 -17.92
CA ALA A 10 9.80 2.28 -17.77
C ALA A 10 8.56 2.98 -18.36
N MET A 11 7.87 2.35 -19.32
CA MET A 11 6.59 2.84 -19.85
C MET A 11 5.38 2.44 -18.99
N MET A 12 5.50 1.41 -18.16
CA MET A 12 4.43 0.93 -17.28
C MET A 12 4.48 1.53 -15.87
N GLU A 13 5.52 2.32 -15.54
CA GLU A 13 5.69 2.96 -14.23
C GLU A 13 5.57 1.97 -13.06
N ILE A 14 6.08 0.75 -13.27
CA ILE A 14 6.14 -0.30 -12.23
C ILE A 14 7.46 -0.16 -11.48
N ASP A 15 7.40 -0.12 -10.16
CA ASP A 15 8.58 0.00 -9.31
C ASP A 15 9.38 -1.34 -9.19
N PRO A 16 10.57 -1.35 -8.55
CA PRO A 16 11.35 -2.57 -8.37
C PRO A 16 10.68 -3.68 -7.54
N PHE A 17 9.66 -3.34 -6.76
CA PHE A 17 8.86 -4.28 -5.99
C PHE A 17 7.69 -4.83 -6.82
N GLY A 18 7.38 -4.25 -7.98
CA GLY A 18 6.25 -4.66 -8.81
C GLY A 18 4.98 -3.86 -8.54
N LEU A 19 5.05 -2.78 -7.76
CA LEU A 19 3.90 -1.90 -7.52
C LEU A 19 3.71 -0.97 -8.71
N ASP A 20 2.46 -0.81 -9.13
CA ASP A 20 2.08 0.15 -10.15
C ASP A 20 1.66 1.51 -9.55
N LYS A 21 1.18 2.42 -10.42
CA LYS A 21 0.72 3.74 -9.98
C LYS A 21 -0.45 3.69 -9.01
N MET A 22 -1.34 2.71 -9.17
CA MET A 22 -2.54 2.59 -8.33
C MET A 22 -2.17 2.06 -6.95
N ASP A 23 -1.26 1.08 -6.89
CA ASP A 23 -0.66 0.62 -5.65
C ASP A 23 0.02 1.77 -4.90
N HIS A 24 0.84 2.57 -5.59
CA HIS A 24 1.50 3.75 -5.02
C HIS A 24 0.49 4.74 -4.47
N LYS A 25 -0.55 5.07 -5.24
CA LYS A 25 -1.60 6.00 -4.84
C LYS A 25 -2.33 5.52 -3.59
N LEU A 26 -2.68 4.24 -3.53
CA LEU A 26 -3.34 3.64 -2.37
C LEU A 26 -2.43 3.69 -1.13
N MET A 27 -1.18 3.28 -1.28
CA MET A 27 -0.22 3.22 -0.19
C MET A 27 0.15 4.60 0.36
N LEU A 28 0.43 5.56 -0.51
CA LEU A 28 0.71 6.94 -0.11
C LEU A 28 -0.50 7.57 0.58
N THR A 29 -1.71 7.34 0.06
CA THR A 29 -2.94 7.81 0.71
C THR A 29 -3.09 7.22 2.11
N LEU A 30 -2.84 5.93 2.28
CA LEU A 30 -2.89 5.25 3.58
C LEU A 30 -1.85 5.83 4.56
N ILE A 31 -0.62 6.07 4.10
CA ILE A 31 0.48 6.54 4.93
C ILE A 31 0.34 8.02 5.27
N GLU A 32 0.08 8.88 4.29
CA GLU A 32 0.11 10.34 4.44
C GLU A 32 -1.22 10.87 4.99
N ASN A 33 -2.35 10.46 4.42
CA ASN A 33 -3.66 11.01 4.79
C ASN A 33 -4.20 10.34 6.07
N PHE A 34 -3.97 9.04 6.21
CA PHE A 34 -4.47 8.25 7.33
C PHE A 34 -3.41 7.89 8.37
N ARG A 35 -2.18 8.42 8.24
CA ARG A 35 -1.06 8.19 9.17
C ARG A 35 -0.76 6.71 9.41
N GLY A 36 -0.97 5.89 8.39
CA GLY A 36 -0.79 4.43 8.45
C GLY A 36 -2.00 3.63 8.92
N GLY A 37 -3.15 4.27 9.20
CA GLY A 37 -4.40 3.60 9.59
C GLY A 37 -4.56 3.39 11.10
N PRO A 38 -5.57 2.60 11.54
CA PRO A 38 -6.49 1.81 10.72
C PRO A 38 -7.53 2.66 9.98
N VAL A 39 -7.75 2.38 8.69
CA VAL A 39 -8.77 3.04 7.85
C VAL A 39 -9.72 2.03 7.18
N GLY A 40 -11.02 2.34 7.15
CA GLY A 40 -12.01 1.51 6.45
C GLY A 40 -11.79 1.51 4.93
N LEU A 41 -12.16 0.40 4.26
CA LEU A 41 -11.99 0.29 2.81
C LEU A 41 -12.73 1.38 2.05
N GLU A 42 -13.98 1.65 2.45
CA GLU A 42 -14.81 2.67 1.81
C GLU A 42 -14.18 4.07 1.89
N SER A 43 -13.60 4.44 3.04
CA SER A 43 -12.92 5.72 3.19
C SER A 43 -11.64 5.81 2.37
N LEU A 44 -10.89 4.70 2.28
CA LEU A 44 -9.69 4.63 1.46
C LEU A 44 -10.03 4.74 -0.03
N ALA A 45 -11.04 3.99 -0.48
CA ALA A 45 -11.57 4.01 -1.84
C ALA A 45 -12.04 5.41 -2.25
N ALA A 46 -12.85 6.05 -1.41
CA ALA A 46 -13.30 7.42 -1.63
C ALA A 46 -12.12 8.41 -1.75
N SER A 47 -11.07 8.23 -0.94
CA SER A 47 -9.90 9.13 -0.94
C SER A 47 -9.07 9.03 -2.21
N ILE A 48 -9.03 7.86 -2.85
CA ILE A 48 -8.33 7.67 -4.13
C ILE A 48 -9.26 7.74 -5.35
N SER A 49 -10.56 8.03 -5.16
CA SER A 49 -11.57 8.07 -6.22
C SER A 49 -11.65 6.76 -7.02
N GLU A 50 -11.58 5.63 -6.32
CA GLU A 50 -11.62 4.28 -6.90
C GLU A 50 -12.77 3.47 -6.29
N GLU A 51 -13.20 2.41 -6.98
CA GLU A 51 -14.20 1.48 -6.43
C GLU A 51 -13.57 0.57 -5.37
N LYS A 52 -14.33 0.31 -4.29
CA LYS A 52 -13.87 -0.55 -3.20
C LYS A 52 -13.55 -1.97 -3.69
N ASP A 53 -14.34 -2.46 -4.65
CA ASP A 53 -14.23 -3.83 -5.17
C ASP A 53 -12.95 -3.96 -6.00
N THR A 54 -12.57 -2.94 -6.79
CA THR A 54 -11.26 -2.88 -7.46
C THR A 54 -10.11 -2.97 -6.45
N ILE A 55 -10.21 -2.26 -5.32
CA ILE A 55 -9.17 -2.32 -4.29
C ILE A 55 -9.10 -3.71 -3.67
N GLU A 56 -10.24 -4.30 -3.30
CA GLU A 56 -10.30 -5.58 -2.60
C GLU A 56 -9.91 -6.77 -3.50
N ASP A 57 -10.38 -6.78 -4.74
CA ASP A 57 -10.23 -7.92 -5.65
C ASP A 57 -8.96 -7.85 -6.51
N VAL A 58 -8.42 -6.64 -6.73
CA VAL A 58 -7.26 -6.43 -7.63
C VAL A 58 -6.01 -6.01 -6.87
N LEU A 59 -6.06 -4.98 -6.05
CA LEU A 59 -4.86 -4.37 -5.43
C LEU A 59 -4.43 -5.06 -4.12
N GLU A 60 -5.38 -5.23 -3.19
CA GLU A 60 -5.12 -5.79 -1.86
C GLU A 60 -4.46 -7.17 -1.87
N PRO A 61 -4.81 -8.13 -2.75
CA PRO A 61 -4.22 -9.47 -2.70
C PRO A 61 -2.69 -9.42 -2.77
N TYR A 62 -2.14 -8.59 -3.67
CA TYR A 62 -0.71 -8.41 -3.80
C TYR A 62 -0.11 -7.63 -2.62
N LEU A 63 -0.70 -6.50 -2.24
CA LEU A 63 -0.20 -5.64 -1.16
C LEU A 63 -0.18 -6.36 0.20
N ILE A 64 -1.15 -7.23 0.45
CA ILE A 64 -1.20 -8.06 1.65
C ILE A 64 -0.15 -9.18 1.57
N GLN A 65 -0.05 -9.88 0.43
CA GLN A 65 0.89 -10.98 0.26
C GLN A 65 2.36 -10.51 0.36
N SER A 66 2.66 -9.35 -0.22
CA SER A 66 3.98 -8.70 -0.16
C SER A 66 4.23 -7.97 1.17
N GLY A 67 3.22 -7.94 2.06
CA GLY A 67 3.36 -7.43 3.43
C GLY A 67 3.36 -5.91 3.56
N PHE A 68 2.86 -5.17 2.57
CA PHE A 68 2.70 -3.70 2.62
C PHE A 68 1.48 -3.27 3.45
N ILE A 69 0.40 -4.06 3.39
CA ILE A 69 -0.85 -3.82 4.12
C ILE A 69 -1.15 -4.99 5.05
N GLN A 70 -1.63 -4.66 6.24
CA GLN A 70 -2.25 -5.61 7.14
C GLN A 70 -3.76 -5.33 7.28
N ARG A 71 -4.58 -6.37 7.13
CA ARG A 71 -6.01 -6.32 7.51
C ARG A 71 -6.14 -6.31 9.03
N ALA A 72 -6.92 -5.38 9.55
CA ALA A 72 -7.27 -5.24 10.95
C ALA A 72 -8.80 -5.21 11.11
N PRO A 73 -9.35 -5.54 12.30
CA PRO A 73 -10.80 -5.52 12.52
C PRO A 73 -11.48 -4.17 12.23
N ARG A 74 -10.71 -3.08 12.31
CA ARG A 74 -11.18 -1.71 12.09
C ARG A 74 -10.73 -1.10 10.75
N GLY A 75 -10.06 -1.85 9.88
CA GLY A 75 -9.56 -1.29 8.63
C GLY A 75 -8.23 -1.87 8.14
N ARG A 76 -7.54 -1.10 7.31
CA ARG A 76 -6.24 -1.41 6.72
C ARG A 76 -5.17 -0.60 7.43
N ILE A 77 -4.03 -1.23 7.67
CA ILE A 77 -2.88 -0.63 8.34
C ILE A 77 -1.66 -0.77 7.43
N ALA A 78 -0.91 0.32 7.23
CA ALA A 78 0.37 0.29 6.54
C ALA A 78 1.43 -0.35 7.46
N THR A 79 2.19 -1.30 6.93
CA THR A 79 3.24 -1.97 7.71
C THR A 79 4.56 -1.19 7.65
N GLU A 80 5.51 -1.62 8.48
CA GLU A 80 6.88 -1.10 8.44
C GLU A 80 7.56 -1.25 7.06
N ILE A 81 7.22 -2.29 6.29
CA ILE A 81 7.76 -2.51 4.94
C ILE A 81 7.32 -1.39 4.01
N ALA A 82 6.05 -0.99 4.10
CA ALA A 82 5.52 0.11 3.33
C ALA A 82 6.25 1.42 3.64
N TYR A 83 6.39 1.76 4.92
CA TYR A 83 7.12 2.97 5.34
C TYR A 83 8.56 3.00 4.78
N LYS A 84 9.28 1.88 4.90
CA LYS A 84 10.65 1.75 4.37
C LYS A 84 10.70 1.90 2.86
N HIS A 85 9.76 1.29 2.15
CA HIS A 85 9.69 1.35 0.70
C HIS A 85 9.48 2.78 0.21
N PHE A 86 8.54 3.52 0.82
CA PHE A 86 8.26 4.92 0.45
C PHE A 86 9.23 5.93 1.09
N GLY A 87 10.20 5.48 1.90
CA GLY A 87 11.15 6.37 2.59
C GLY A 87 10.51 7.29 3.64
N ILE A 88 9.32 6.93 4.15
CA ILE A 88 8.57 7.73 5.11
C ILE A 88 8.86 7.21 6.52
N THR A 89 9.15 8.11 7.46
CA THR A 89 9.34 7.71 8.86
C THR A 89 7.99 7.33 9.46
N PRO A 90 7.84 6.10 10.00
CA PRO A 90 6.59 5.70 10.63
C PRO A 90 6.30 6.62 11.84
N PRO A 91 5.03 6.95 12.11
CA PRO A 91 4.69 7.62 13.36
C PRO A 91 5.19 6.74 14.50
N LYS A 92 5.71 7.35 15.57
CA LYS A 92 6.15 6.63 16.79
C LYS A 92 4.95 5.86 17.37
N GLN A 93 4.70 4.64 16.89
CA GLN A 93 3.70 3.77 17.46
C GLN A 93 4.25 3.30 18.79
N ASN A 94 3.60 3.71 19.88
CA ASN A 94 3.74 3.05 21.17
C ASN A 94 3.54 1.55 20.92
N GLN A 95 4.54 0.75 21.27
CA GLN A 95 4.63 -0.71 21.12
C GLN A 95 3.51 -1.43 21.88
N GLN A 96 2.24 -1.21 21.55
CA GLN A 96 1.14 -1.92 22.18
C GLN A 96 0.91 -3.25 21.46
N LYS A 97 1.50 -4.26 22.11
CA LYS A 97 1.04 -5.65 22.22
C LYS A 97 1.24 -6.53 20.99
N ARG A 98 2.43 -7.13 20.94
CA ARG A 98 2.55 -8.57 20.68
C ARG A 98 2.94 -9.29 21.97
N LEU A 99 2.00 -9.32 22.92
CA LEU A 99 2.00 -10.21 24.07
C LEU A 99 0.70 -11.00 24.01
N LEU A 100 0.74 -12.14 23.33
CA LEU A 100 0.01 -13.37 23.61
C LEU A 100 0.78 -14.51 22.93
#